data_AF-L9X9W6-F1
#
_entry.id   AF-L9X9W6-F1
#
_cell.length_a   1.000
_cell.length_b   1.000
_cell.length_c   1.000
_cell.angle_alpha   90.00
_cell.angle_beta   90.00
_cell.angle_gamma   90.00
#
_symmetry.space_group_name_H-M   'P 1'
#
loop_
_entity.id
_entity.type
_entity.pdbx_description
1 polymer ?
#
loop_
_entity_poly.entity_id
_entity_poly.type
_entity_poly.pdbx_seq_one_letter_code
_entity_poly.pdbx_strand_id
1 'polypeptide(L)'
;MRTVTVTATVIGGASGSVAGGGRPNAAVPDGGDEPACTDPESGAVDVRLVPACVDDGTAVFCASNDGSRPVSLEWRALAPPAERIEFVDCRTVRVVGEFEDVILEATFLSGGEIGNVIEPVGGVDGVRTFDVSELESIPDDAIVGTAEAFRDGPVVPGAGDLTGSNPEFDACQEAAFGEVLVGDGTDGADSTSDSDGEEEREPRGGEPDADELESLTVPAGETTCFAVDAPDGPVAVQLFREGNLLVERTSAADVACPRSVSADSGEVVEPPEAFVDDRRTGE
;
A
#
# COMPACT_ATOMS: atom_id res chain seq x y z
N MET A 1 -9.12 42.01 -15.89
CA MET A 1 -9.05 41.16 -17.09
C MET A 1 -7.58 40.85 -17.34
N ARG A 2 -7.15 39.61 -17.06
CA ARG A 2 -5.80 39.13 -17.35
C ARG A 2 -5.95 37.78 -18.03
N THR A 3 -5.35 37.65 -19.21
CA THR A 3 -5.26 36.40 -19.97
C THR A 3 -4.00 35.69 -19.50
N VAL A 4 -4.09 34.42 -19.13
CA VAL A 4 -2.96 33.62 -18.64
C VAL A 4 -2.66 32.52 -19.66
N THR A 5 -1.37 32.24 -19.86
CA THR A 5 -0.85 31.25 -20.81
C THR A 5 -0.28 30.08 -20.00
N VAL A 6 -0.76 28.86 -20.26
CA VAL A 6 -0.30 27.65 -19.57
C VAL A 6 1.01 27.19 -20.18
N THR A 7 2.04 26.98 -19.36
CA THR A 7 3.32 26.40 -19.77
C THR A 7 3.65 25.22 -18.86
N ALA A 8 3.65 24.00 -19.40
CA ALA A 8 4.05 22.80 -18.67
C ALA A 8 5.59 22.68 -18.64
N THR A 9 6.16 22.39 -17.47
CA THR A 9 7.58 22.05 -17.31
C THR A 9 7.70 20.76 -16.51
N VAL A 10 8.44 19.79 -17.05
CA VAL A 10 8.78 18.51 -16.39
C VAL A 10 10.17 18.64 -15.80
N ILE A 11 10.37 18.36 -14.51
CA ILE A 11 11.68 18.40 -13.85
C ILE A 11 11.92 17.10 -13.09
N GLY A 12 12.73 16.20 -13.66
CA GLY A 12 13.19 14.99 -12.96
C GLY A 12 14.34 15.30 -12.00
N GLY A 13 14.22 14.86 -10.74
CA GLY A 13 15.23 15.01 -9.68
C GLY A 13 15.73 13.67 -9.13
N ALA A 14 17.05 13.54 -8.97
CA ALA A 14 17.74 12.35 -8.46
C ALA A 14 18.19 12.55 -7.00
N SER A 15 18.13 11.47 -6.20
CA SER A 15 18.42 11.43 -4.76
C SER A 15 19.90 11.55 -4.40
N GLY A 16 20.21 12.12 -3.23
CA GLY A 16 21.55 12.16 -2.64
C GLY A 16 21.54 12.02 -1.12
N SER A 17 22.19 10.98 -0.59
CA SER A 17 22.37 10.70 0.84
C SER A 17 23.46 11.55 1.49
N VAL A 18 23.32 11.86 2.78
CA VAL A 18 24.35 12.48 3.62
C VAL A 18 24.65 11.62 4.87
N ALA A 19 25.95 11.44 5.13
CA ALA A 19 26.53 10.77 6.29
C ALA A 19 27.37 11.75 7.13
N GLY A 20 27.49 11.49 8.44
CA GLY A 20 28.49 12.07 9.36
C GLY A 20 28.02 11.98 10.81
N GLY A 21 28.59 11.16 11.70
CA GLY A 21 29.84 11.37 12.48
C GLY A 21 29.47 11.89 13.89
N GLY A 22 29.97 11.49 15.06
CA GLY A 22 31.03 10.60 15.54
C GLY A 22 31.49 11.04 16.96
N ARG A 23 31.22 10.21 18.00
CA ARG A 23 31.97 10.01 19.31
C ARG A 23 32.03 11.17 20.37
N PRO A 24 32.43 10.95 21.67
CA PRO A 24 32.66 9.71 22.46
C PRO A 24 32.09 9.68 23.93
N ASN A 25 32.00 8.45 24.45
CA ASN A 25 32.29 7.91 25.80
C ASN A 25 32.39 8.82 27.06
N ALA A 26 31.56 8.53 28.08
CA ALA A 26 31.78 8.89 29.49
C ALA A 26 31.30 7.76 30.42
N ALA A 27 32.10 7.46 31.45
CA ALA A 27 31.96 6.32 32.34
C ALA A 27 31.03 6.56 33.54
N VAL A 28 30.50 5.42 34.01
CA VAL A 28 29.54 5.09 35.07
C VAL A 28 29.87 5.65 36.47
N PRO A 29 28.84 5.87 37.31
CA PRO A 29 28.91 5.40 38.69
C PRO A 29 27.75 4.46 39.05
N ASP A 30 28.16 3.42 39.77
CA ASP A 30 27.41 2.31 40.35
C ASP A 30 26.52 2.82 41.50
N GLY A 31 25.25 2.45 41.51
CA GLY A 31 24.26 2.86 42.51
C GLY A 31 23.01 2.01 42.36
N GLY A 32 22.94 0.96 43.18
CA GLY A 32 21.90 -0.05 43.16
C GLY A 32 20.51 0.50 43.44
N ASP A 33 19.61 0.22 42.50
CA ASP A 33 18.22 -0.14 42.72
C ASP A 33 17.98 -1.27 41.71
N GLU A 34 17.64 -2.46 42.18
CA GLU A 34 17.20 -3.56 41.30
C GLU A 34 16.03 -3.03 40.46
N PRO A 35 16.13 -2.94 39.12
CA PRO A 35 14.96 -2.66 38.34
C PRO A 35 14.07 -3.88 38.50
N ALA A 36 12.91 -3.67 39.14
CA ALA A 36 11.77 -4.56 39.01
C ALA A 36 11.70 -4.99 37.55
N CYS A 37 11.66 -6.30 37.31
CA CYS A 37 11.39 -6.87 36.00
C CYS A 37 10.15 -6.16 35.44
N THR A 38 10.35 -5.13 34.61
CA THR A 38 9.31 -4.62 33.74
C THR A 38 9.07 -5.77 32.77
N ASP A 39 7.97 -6.48 32.96
CA ASP A 39 7.38 -7.31 31.93
C ASP A 39 7.44 -6.55 30.60
N PRO A 40 8.14 -7.06 29.57
CA PRO A 40 8.00 -6.55 28.22
C PRO A 40 6.67 -7.05 27.66
N GLU A 41 5.56 -6.71 28.31
CA GLU A 41 4.20 -6.91 27.81
C GLU A 41 3.51 -5.57 27.70
N SER A 42 3.92 -4.77 26.71
CA SER A 42 3.05 -3.78 26.05
C SER A 42 3.75 -3.16 24.85
N GLY A 43 3.37 -3.62 23.65
CA GLY A 43 3.08 -2.69 22.57
C GLY A 43 3.80 -2.87 21.23
N ALA A 44 4.83 -3.72 21.12
CA ALA A 44 5.38 -4.06 19.82
C ALA A 44 4.71 -5.34 19.31
N VAL A 45 4.15 -5.29 18.11
CA VAL A 45 3.71 -6.50 17.42
C VAL A 45 4.99 -7.24 17.02
N ASP A 46 5.36 -8.26 17.80
CA ASP A 46 6.52 -9.12 17.54
C ASP A 46 6.32 -10.04 16.32
N VAL A 47 5.29 -9.79 15.52
CA VAL A 47 4.88 -10.64 14.41
C VAL A 47 4.72 -9.81 13.14
N ARG A 48 5.32 -10.28 12.04
CA ARG A 48 5.22 -9.66 10.72
C ARG A 48 4.61 -10.66 9.74
N LEU A 49 3.77 -10.19 8.83
CA LEU A 49 3.25 -10.97 7.71
C LEU A 49 3.77 -10.35 6.42
N VAL A 50 4.31 -11.19 5.53
CA VAL A 50 4.85 -10.75 4.24
C VAL A 50 4.37 -11.72 3.15
N PRO A 51 3.83 -11.21 2.03
CA PRO A 51 3.61 -12.05 0.85
C PRO A 51 4.95 -12.46 0.26
N ALA A 52 5.15 -13.76 0.04
CA ALA A 52 6.44 -14.31 -0.37
C ALA A 52 6.51 -14.57 -1.87
N CYS A 53 5.51 -15.24 -2.43
CA CYS A 53 5.43 -15.56 -3.85
C CYS A 53 4.04 -16.07 -4.26
N VAL A 54 3.80 -16.18 -5.56
CA VAL A 54 2.61 -16.76 -6.18
C VAL A 54 2.99 -17.85 -7.19
N ASP A 55 2.17 -18.89 -7.29
CA ASP A 55 2.32 -20.01 -8.23
C ASP A 55 0.94 -20.59 -8.59
N ASP A 56 0.59 -20.55 -9.88
CA ASP A 56 -0.61 -21.19 -10.49
C ASP A 56 -1.85 -21.26 -9.57
N GLY A 57 -2.37 -20.08 -9.20
CA GLY A 57 -3.57 -19.98 -8.36
C GLY A 57 -3.34 -20.26 -6.86
N THR A 58 -2.09 -20.24 -6.40
CA THR A 58 -1.68 -20.33 -4.99
C THR A 58 -0.80 -19.15 -4.61
N ALA A 59 -1.06 -18.53 -3.46
CA ALA A 59 -0.21 -17.50 -2.86
C ALA A 59 0.48 -18.04 -1.60
N VAL A 60 1.75 -17.68 -1.41
CA VAL A 60 2.53 -18.04 -0.22
C VAL A 60 2.73 -16.81 0.64
N PHE A 61 2.41 -16.93 1.92
CA PHE A 61 2.65 -15.91 2.93
C PHE A 61 3.63 -16.43 3.97
N CYS A 62 4.48 -15.55 4.48
CA CYS A 62 5.43 -15.87 5.55
C CYS A 62 5.14 -15.00 6.77
N ALA A 63 4.87 -15.66 7.90
CA ALA A 63 4.73 -15.04 9.20
C ALA A 63 6.04 -15.16 9.99
N SER A 64 6.51 -14.04 10.51
CA SER A 64 7.82 -13.89 11.12
C SER A 64 7.63 -13.49 12.58
N ASN A 65 8.24 -14.19 13.54
CA ASN A 65 8.13 -13.89 14.96
C ASN A 65 9.46 -13.37 15.51
N ASP A 66 9.56 -12.06 15.73
CA ASP A 66 10.71 -11.38 16.34
C ASP A 66 10.77 -11.57 17.87
N GLY A 67 9.76 -12.19 18.47
CA GLY A 67 9.61 -12.38 19.90
C GLY A 67 10.47 -13.51 20.46
N SER A 68 10.61 -13.54 21.79
CA SER A 68 11.42 -14.52 22.50
C SER A 68 10.68 -15.83 22.84
N ARG A 69 9.41 -15.96 22.45
CA ARG A 69 8.56 -17.13 22.74
C ARG A 69 7.79 -17.53 21.48
N PRO A 70 7.46 -18.81 21.30
CA PRO A 70 6.57 -19.23 20.23
C PRO A 70 5.22 -18.53 20.36
N VAL A 71 4.64 -18.15 19.22
CA VAL A 71 3.33 -17.51 19.15
C VAL A 71 2.36 -18.42 18.39
N SER A 72 1.14 -18.53 18.91
CA SER A 72 0.02 -19.15 18.21
C SER A 72 -0.82 -18.04 17.60
N LEU A 73 -1.04 -18.15 16.29
CA LEU A 73 -1.73 -17.19 15.45
C LEU A 73 -2.91 -17.90 14.80
N GLU A 74 -3.91 -17.10 14.44
CA GLU A 74 -5.07 -17.53 13.68
C GLU A 74 -5.07 -16.73 12.39
N TRP A 75 -5.40 -17.33 11.25
CA TRP A 75 -5.44 -16.60 9.99
C TRP A 75 -6.63 -17.02 9.14
N ARG A 76 -6.99 -16.18 8.18
CA ARG A 76 -7.98 -16.50 7.15
C ARG A 76 -7.63 -15.84 5.83
N ALA A 77 -8.01 -16.51 4.75
CA ALA A 77 -8.04 -15.95 3.42
C ALA A 77 -9.33 -15.15 3.21
N LEU A 78 -9.23 -14.04 2.49
CA LEU A 78 -10.35 -13.20 2.09
C LEU A 78 -10.15 -12.76 0.64
N ALA A 79 -11.25 -12.40 -0.01
CA ALA A 79 -11.17 -11.63 -1.25
C ALA A 79 -10.33 -10.37 -1.00
N PRO A 80 -9.45 -9.98 -1.93
CA PRO A 80 -8.64 -8.79 -1.79
C PRO A 80 -9.56 -7.57 -1.65
N PRO A 81 -9.16 -6.56 -0.87
CA PRO A 81 -9.95 -5.34 -0.78
C PRO A 81 -10.13 -4.76 -2.19
N ALA A 82 -11.35 -4.35 -2.52
CA ALA A 82 -11.63 -3.74 -3.82
C ALA A 82 -10.66 -2.58 -4.05
N GLU A 83 -9.92 -2.67 -5.15
CA GLU A 83 -8.95 -1.65 -5.54
C GLU A 83 -9.67 -0.31 -5.71
N ARG A 84 -9.10 0.74 -5.15
CA ARG A 84 -9.69 2.07 -5.21
C ARG A 84 -8.68 3.16 -4.89
N ILE A 85 -8.97 4.33 -5.43
CA ILE A 85 -8.28 5.59 -5.12
C ILE A 85 -9.30 6.46 -4.38
N GLU A 86 -8.96 6.89 -3.18
CA GLU A 86 -9.81 7.68 -2.30
C GLU A 86 -9.12 9.01 -1.98
N PHE A 87 -9.77 10.12 -2.36
CA PHE A 87 -9.33 11.46 -2.00
C PHE A 87 -9.83 11.76 -0.58
N VAL A 88 -8.92 11.71 0.39
CA VAL A 88 -9.24 11.91 1.82
C VAL A 88 -9.49 13.39 2.10
N ASP A 89 -8.69 14.25 1.47
CA ASP A 89 -8.84 15.70 1.45
C ASP A 89 -8.18 16.29 0.19
N CYS A 90 -8.06 17.62 0.11
CA CYS A 90 -7.48 18.31 -1.05
C CYS A 90 -6.03 17.90 -1.39
N ARG A 91 -5.28 17.37 -0.43
CA ARG A 91 -3.84 17.11 -0.49
C ARG A 91 -3.49 15.64 -0.27
N THR A 92 -4.42 14.90 0.34
CA THR A 92 -4.21 13.53 0.77
C THR A 92 -4.98 12.55 -0.11
N VAL A 93 -4.27 11.59 -0.70
CA VAL A 93 -4.84 10.48 -1.46
C VAL A 93 -4.48 9.16 -0.80
N ARG A 94 -5.48 8.29 -0.60
CA ARG A 94 -5.30 6.91 -0.17
C ARG A 94 -5.53 5.99 -1.35
N VAL A 95 -4.54 5.14 -1.63
CA VAL A 95 -4.60 4.11 -2.67
C VAL A 95 -4.66 2.75 -2.00
N VAL A 96 -5.62 1.93 -2.42
CA VAL A 96 -5.80 0.55 -1.96
C VAL A 96 -5.69 -0.38 -3.17
N GLY A 97 -4.81 -1.36 -3.07
CA GLY A 97 -4.48 -2.31 -4.14
C GLY A 97 -2.98 -2.62 -4.17
N GLU A 98 -2.56 -3.32 -5.22
CA GLU A 98 -1.16 -3.63 -5.50
C GLU A 98 -0.76 -2.98 -6.82
N PHE A 99 0.15 -2.02 -6.75
CA PHE A 99 0.55 -1.19 -7.89
C PHE A 99 2.07 -1.01 -7.86
N GLU A 100 2.74 -1.21 -9.00
CA GLU A 100 4.18 -0.98 -9.16
C GLU A 100 4.53 0.51 -8.98
N ASP A 101 3.64 1.39 -9.47
CA ASP A 101 3.80 2.84 -9.33
C ASP A 101 2.45 3.56 -9.26
N VAL A 102 2.48 4.77 -8.70
CA VAL A 102 1.34 5.69 -8.65
C VAL A 102 1.83 7.04 -9.13
N ILE A 103 1.09 7.66 -10.05
CA ILE A 103 1.30 9.05 -10.46
C ILE A 103 0.23 9.93 -9.84
N LEU A 104 0.67 11.05 -9.26
CA LEU A 104 -0.21 12.12 -8.82
C LEU A 104 -0.08 13.32 -9.74
N GLU A 105 -1.21 13.84 -10.21
CA GLU A 105 -1.30 15.17 -10.81
C GLU A 105 -1.79 16.15 -9.75
N ALA A 106 -0.93 17.12 -9.42
CA ALA A 106 -1.21 18.14 -8.42
C ALA A 106 -1.08 19.56 -8.98
N THR A 107 -1.95 20.45 -8.53
CA THR A 107 -2.06 21.84 -8.97
C THR A 107 -1.65 22.78 -7.85
N PHE A 108 -0.81 23.77 -8.12
CA PHE A 108 -0.27 24.71 -7.11
C PHE A 108 -0.25 26.15 -7.63
N LEU A 109 -0.04 27.13 -6.73
CA LEU A 109 0.06 28.55 -7.09
C LEU A 109 1.49 29.06 -6.90
N SER A 110 2.11 29.53 -7.98
CA SER A 110 3.44 30.15 -7.91
C SER A 110 3.43 31.50 -8.60
N GLY A 111 3.82 32.56 -7.90
CA GLY A 111 3.88 33.92 -8.47
C GLY A 111 2.53 34.48 -8.92
N GLY A 112 1.40 33.90 -8.49
CA GLY A 112 0.06 34.26 -8.93
C GLY A 112 -0.39 33.57 -10.23
N GLU A 113 0.34 32.55 -10.67
CA GLU A 113 -0.01 31.67 -11.79
C GLU A 113 -0.27 30.25 -11.26
N ILE A 114 -1.21 29.55 -11.90
CA ILE A 114 -1.52 28.16 -11.59
C ILE A 114 -0.55 27.27 -12.36
N GLY A 115 0.18 26.43 -11.64
CA GLY A 115 1.05 25.38 -12.18
C GLY A 115 0.45 24.01 -11.92
N ASN A 116 0.81 23.04 -12.77
CA ASN A 116 0.53 21.63 -12.55
C ASN A 116 1.85 20.85 -12.52
N VAL A 117 1.92 19.84 -11.67
CA VAL A 117 3.01 18.90 -11.57
C VAL A 117 2.44 17.48 -11.65
N ILE A 118 3.12 16.60 -12.37
CA ILE A 118 2.75 15.20 -12.54
C ILE A 118 3.95 14.39 -12.10
N GLU A 119 3.86 13.71 -10.97
CA GLU A 119 5.00 13.02 -10.36
C GLU A 119 4.65 11.58 -9.98
N PRO A 120 5.54 10.62 -10.29
CA PRO A 120 5.47 9.29 -9.71
C PRO A 120 5.84 9.34 -8.23
N VAL A 121 5.04 8.69 -7.39
CA VAL A 121 5.18 8.67 -5.93
C VAL A 121 5.54 7.28 -5.39
N GLY A 122 5.73 6.32 -6.30
CA GLY A 122 6.14 4.96 -6.04
C GLY A 122 4.97 4.00 -5.77
N GLY A 123 5.29 2.71 -5.75
CA GLY A 123 4.32 1.63 -5.63
C GLY A 123 3.55 1.55 -4.31
N VAL A 124 2.52 0.71 -4.34
CA VAL A 124 1.59 0.43 -3.24
C VAL A 124 1.49 -1.07 -3.07
N ASP A 125 1.73 -1.54 -1.85
CA ASP A 125 1.46 -2.92 -1.42
C ASP A 125 0.34 -2.89 -0.38
N GLY A 126 -0.88 -3.21 -0.83
CA GLY A 126 -2.09 -3.23 -0.02
C GLY A 126 -2.73 -1.85 0.17
N VAL A 127 -2.18 -1.00 1.06
CA VAL A 127 -2.73 0.34 1.35
C VAL A 127 -1.60 1.33 1.59
N ARG A 128 -1.63 2.44 0.86
CA ARG A 128 -0.71 3.56 1.06
C ARG A 128 -1.44 4.89 0.98
N THR A 129 -1.06 5.81 1.86
CA THR A 129 -1.53 7.20 1.85
C THR A 129 -0.40 8.11 1.41
N PHE A 130 -0.71 9.03 0.51
CA PHE A 130 0.20 10.04 0.00
C PHE A 130 -0.36 11.41 0.40
N ASP A 131 0.43 12.18 1.14
CA ASP A 131 0.19 13.62 1.37
C ASP A 131 1.19 14.40 0.51
N VAL A 132 0.70 15.27 -0.36
CA VAL A 132 1.58 16.05 -1.26
C VAL A 132 2.57 16.93 -0.53
N SER A 133 2.28 17.36 0.71
CA SER A 133 3.22 18.15 1.52
C SER A 133 4.39 17.34 2.06
N GLU A 134 4.35 16.01 1.96
CA GLU A 134 5.46 15.14 2.34
C GLU A 134 6.34 14.75 1.14
N LEU A 135 5.95 15.15 -0.07
CA LEU A 135 6.63 14.79 -1.31
C LEU A 135 7.55 15.91 -1.76
N GLU A 136 8.88 15.68 -1.72
CA GLU A 136 9.89 16.70 -2.03
C GLU A 136 9.76 17.32 -3.44
N SER A 137 9.16 16.61 -4.39
CA SER A 137 8.95 17.05 -5.78
C SER A 137 7.68 17.88 -5.98
N ILE A 138 6.77 17.92 -5.00
CA ILE A 138 5.48 18.60 -5.09
C ILE A 138 5.44 19.78 -4.10
N PRO A 139 4.98 20.97 -4.51
CA PRO A 139 4.83 22.09 -3.58
C PRO A 139 3.87 21.80 -2.42
N ASP A 140 4.18 22.27 -1.22
CA ASP A 140 3.39 22.04 0.01
C ASP A 140 1.94 22.57 -0.07
N ASP A 141 1.72 23.56 -0.93
CA ASP A 141 0.42 24.21 -1.19
C ASP A 141 -0.32 23.59 -2.39
N ALA A 142 0.21 22.53 -2.99
CA ALA A 142 -0.44 21.84 -4.09
C ALA A 142 -1.72 21.13 -3.65
N ILE A 143 -2.65 20.96 -4.57
CA ILE A 143 -3.91 20.21 -4.44
C ILE A 143 -3.85 19.05 -5.42
N VAL A 144 -4.16 17.84 -4.97
CA VAL A 144 -4.24 16.69 -5.87
C VAL A 144 -5.53 16.75 -6.68
N GLY A 145 -5.41 16.76 -8.01
CA GLY A 145 -6.54 16.72 -8.93
C GLY A 145 -6.85 15.31 -9.41
N THR A 146 -5.81 14.57 -9.79
CA THR A 146 -5.94 13.22 -10.35
C THR A 146 -4.86 12.32 -9.78
N ALA A 147 -5.19 11.05 -9.62
CA ALA A 147 -4.25 10.00 -9.26
C ALA A 147 -4.46 8.81 -10.20
N GLU A 148 -3.35 8.25 -10.67
CA GLU A 148 -3.30 7.09 -11.56
C GLU A 148 -2.42 6.03 -10.92
N ALA A 149 -2.89 4.78 -10.86
CA ALA A 149 -2.14 3.66 -10.34
C ALA A 149 -1.88 2.64 -11.45
N PHE A 150 -0.67 2.09 -11.48
CA PHE A 150 -0.14 1.25 -12.56
C PHE A 150 0.31 -0.08 -11.99
N ARG A 151 -0.15 -1.19 -12.59
CA ARG A 151 0.29 -2.54 -12.21
C ARG A 151 1.59 -2.93 -12.90
N ASP A 152 1.80 -2.46 -14.14
CA ASP A 152 2.95 -2.81 -14.97
C ASP A 152 3.61 -1.58 -15.63
N GLY A 153 4.93 -1.62 -15.82
CA GLY A 153 5.66 -0.60 -16.58
C GLY A 153 5.48 -0.69 -18.12
N PRO A 154 5.69 0.40 -18.88
CA PRO A 154 6.14 1.73 -18.47
C PRO A 154 4.99 2.64 -18.02
N VAL A 155 5.25 3.35 -16.92
CA VAL A 155 4.32 4.30 -16.30
C VAL A 155 4.25 5.56 -17.17
N VAL A 156 3.09 5.79 -17.80
CA VAL A 156 2.82 6.96 -18.66
C VAL A 156 1.54 7.62 -18.18
N PRO A 157 1.55 8.93 -17.88
CA PRO A 157 0.33 9.66 -17.51
C PRO A 157 -0.78 9.50 -18.55
N GLY A 158 -2.01 9.33 -18.08
CA GLY A 158 -3.22 9.09 -18.88
C GLY A 158 -3.43 7.62 -19.30
N ALA A 159 -2.63 6.70 -18.78
CA ALA A 159 -2.70 5.27 -19.10
C ALA A 159 -2.76 4.39 -17.84
N GLY A 160 -3.11 4.95 -16.68
CA GLY A 160 -3.25 4.19 -15.44
C GLY A 160 -4.29 3.07 -15.53
N ASP A 161 -3.97 1.93 -14.92
CA ASP A 161 -4.90 0.80 -14.75
C ASP A 161 -6.11 1.18 -13.89
N LEU A 162 -5.87 2.03 -12.90
CA LEU A 162 -6.89 2.63 -12.07
C LEU A 162 -6.68 4.14 -12.03
N THR A 163 -7.73 4.90 -12.33
CA THR A 163 -7.70 6.36 -12.31
C THR A 163 -8.76 6.89 -11.36
N GLY A 164 -8.41 7.87 -10.55
CA GLY A 164 -9.32 8.61 -9.70
C GLY A 164 -9.17 10.11 -9.89
N SER A 165 -10.29 10.83 -9.82
CA SER A 165 -10.32 12.30 -9.81
C SER A 165 -10.87 12.81 -8.50
N ASN A 166 -10.27 13.88 -7.98
CA ASN A 166 -10.69 14.48 -6.72
C ASN A 166 -12.10 15.09 -6.88
N PRO A 167 -13.13 14.58 -6.18
CA PRO A 167 -14.49 15.09 -6.34
C PRO A 167 -14.66 16.51 -5.79
N GLU A 168 -13.79 16.93 -4.87
CA GLU A 168 -13.81 18.25 -4.23
C GLU A 168 -12.80 19.20 -4.89
N PHE A 169 -12.22 18.85 -6.05
CA PHE A 169 -11.12 19.60 -6.66
C PHE A 169 -11.44 21.09 -6.87
N ASP A 170 -12.61 21.40 -7.43
CA ASP A 170 -13.04 22.78 -7.66
C ASP A 170 -13.16 23.55 -6.33
N ALA A 171 -13.76 22.93 -5.31
CA ALA A 171 -13.89 23.53 -3.98
C ALA A 171 -12.52 23.73 -3.31
N CYS A 172 -11.58 22.79 -3.50
CA CYS A 172 -10.22 22.90 -3.04
C CYS A 172 -9.48 24.06 -3.72
N GLN A 173 -9.61 24.19 -5.05
CA GLN A 173 -9.01 25.30 -5.78
C GLN A 173 -9.57 26.65 -5.32
N GLU A 174 -10.90 26.75 -5.16
CA GLU A 174 -11.53 27.98 -4.67
C GLU A 174 -11.04 28.35 -3.26
N ALA A 175 -10.88 27.35 -2.38
CA ALA A 175 -10.41 27.56 -1.02
C ALA A 175 -8.92 27.95 -0.96
N ALA A 176 -8.07 27.34 -1.78
CA ALA A 176 -6.63 27.57 -1.76
C ALA A 176 -6.19 28.78 -2.59
N PHE A 177 -6.84 29.02 -3.72
CA PHE A 177 -6.41 30.00 -4.73
C PHE A 177 -7.41 31.16 -4.91
N GLY A 178 -8.60 31.08 -4.32
CA GLY A 178 -9.71 32.02 -4.55
C GLY A 178 -10.53 31.64 -5.79
N GLU A 179 -11.53 32.45 -6.17
CA GLU A 179 -12.39 32.19 -7.34
C GLU A 179 -11.55 32.16 -8.64
N VAL A 180 -11.19 30.96 -9.08
CA VAL A 180 -10.53 30.69 -10.36
C VAL A 180 -11.62 30.21 -11.31
N LEU A 181 -12.08 31.09 -12.21
CA LEU A 181 -12.92 30.69 -13.34
C LEU A 181 -12.08 29.89 -14.32
N VAL A 182 -12.01 28.57 -14.14
CA VAL A 182 -11.62 27.66 -15.22
C VAL A 182 -12.71 27.78 -16.28
N GLY A 183 -12.33 28.15 -17.51
CA GLY A 183 -13.28 28.35 -18.60
C GLY A 183 -14.12 27.11 -18.81
N ASP A 184 -15.43 27.27 -18.64
CA ASP A 184 -16.48 26.31 -18.93
C ASP A 184 -16.35 25.82 -20.38
N GLY A 185 -15.69 24.68 -20.54
CA GLY A 185 -15.68 23.89 -21.77
C GLY A 185 -16.81 22.87 -21.70
N THR A 186 -18.05 23.32 -21.45
CA THR A 186 -19.22 22.45 -21.63
C THR A 186 -19.55 22.37 -23.11
N ASP A 187 -19.08 21.30 -23.75
CA ASP A 187 -19.64 20.84 -25.02
C ASP A 187 -20.14 19.40 -24.83
N GLY A 188 -21.47 19.26 -24.84
CA GLY A 188 -22.13 18.06 -25.34
C GLY A 188 -22.59 17.07 -24.28
N ALA A 189 -23.74 17.35 -23.68
CA ALA A 189 -24.63 16.30 -23.22
C ALA A 189 -25.16 15.52 -24.45
N ASP A 190 -24.91 14.21 -24.48
CA ASP A 190 -25.74 13.25 -25.21
C ASP A 190 -25.94 12.01 -24.31
N SER A 191 -27.04 12.06 -23.55
CA SER A 191 -27.61 10.88 -22.89
C SER A 191 -28.43 10.11 -23.92
N THR A 192 -27.99 8.90 -24.29
CA THR A 192 -28.84 7.72 -24.45
C THR A 192 -27.97 6.51 -24.75
N SER A 193 -28.04 5.47 -23.92
CA SER A 193 -27.98 4.08 -24.42
C SER A 193 -28.73 3.15 -23.48
N ASP A 194 -29.49 2.29 -24.14
CA ASP A 194 -30.45 1.33 -23.63
C ASP A 194 -29.84 0.18 -22.82
N SER A 195 -30.70 -0.40 -22.00
CA SER A 195 -30.78 -1.79 -21.54
C SER A 195 -29.65 -2.76 -21.89
N ASP A 196 -29.19 -3.49 -20.87
CA ASP A 196 -29.37 -4.96 -20.85
C ASP A 196 -29.40 -5.47 -19.41
N GLY A 197 -30.28 -6.45 -19.18
CA GLY A 197 -30.53 -7.03 -17.87
C GLY A 197 -29.41 -7.97 -17.44
N GLU A 198 -28.93 -7.78 -16.22
CA GLU A 198 -28.03 -8.72 -15.57
C GLU A 198 -28.87 -9.74 -14.81
N GLU A 199 -28.92 -10.95 -15.38
CA GLU A 199 -29.34 -12.14 -14.67
C GLU A 199 -28.36 -12.36 -13.51
N GLU A 200 -28.89 -12.37 -12.29
CA GLU A 200 -28.20 -12.79 -11.08
C GLU A 200 -27.71 -14.24 -11.26
N ARG A 201 -26.46 -14.39 -11.71
CA ARG A 201 -25.76 -15.68 -11.63
C ARG A 201 -25.27 -15.83 -10.21
N GLU A 202 -25.96 -16.67 -9.45
CA GLU A 202 -25.46 -17.19 -8.19
C GLU A 202 -24.03 -17.77 -8.42
N PRO A 203 -23.01 -17.31 -7.68
CA PRO A 203 -21.69 -17.92 -7.76
C PRO A 203 -21.81 -19.38 -7.30
N ARG A 204 -21.56 -20.31 -8.23
CA ARG A 204 -21.28 -21.72 -7.92
C ARG A 204 -19.77 -21.87 -7.70
N GLY A 205 -19.35 -21.50 -6.51
CA GLY A 205 -18.07 -21.85 -5.91
C GLY A 205 -18.31 -21.67 -4.42
N GLY A 206 -18.08 -22.71 -3.62
CA GLY A 206 -18.21 -22.57 -2.18
C GLY A 206 -17.27 -21.46 -1.73
N GLU A 207 -17.82 -20.32 -1.34
CA GLU A 207 -17.06 -19.32 -0.61
C GLU A 207 -16.40 -20.06 0.56
N PRO A 208 -15.07 -19.98 0.73
CA PRO A 208 -14.44 -20.52 1.93
C PRO A 208 -15.16 -19.87 3.12
N ASP A 209 -15.62 -20.69 4.07
CA ASP A 209 -16.39 -20.23 5.22
C ASP A 209 -15.63 -19.06 5.88
N ALA A 210 -16.12 -17.83 5.72
CA ALA A 210 -15.43 -16.59 6.14
C ALA A 210 -15.20 -16.50 7.68
N ASP A 211 -15.76 -17.46 8.41
CA ASP A 211 -15.69 -17.62 9.86
C ASP A 211 -14.71 -18.73 10.31
N GLU A 212 -14.14 -19.52 9.39
CA GLU A 212 -13.15 -20.55 9.74
C GLU A 212 -11.74 -19.93 9.81
N LEU A 213 -11.15 -19.95 11.02
CA LEU A 213 -9.80 -19.49 11.26
C LEU A 213 -8.84 -20.69 11.26
N GLU A 214 -7.82 -20.62 10.43
CA GLU A 214 -6.74 -21.61 10.40
C GLU A 214 -5.67 -21.27 11.44
N SER A 215 -5.12 -22.29 12.10
CA SER A 215 -4.11 -22.11 13.16
C SER A 215 -2.69 -22.15 12.59
N LEU A 216 -1.86 -21.18 12.97
CA LEU A 216 -0.45 -21.10 12.61
C LEU A 216 0.40 -20.94 13.86
N THR A 217 1.43 -21.77 14.02
CA THR A 217 2.42 -21.59 15.11
C THR A 217 3.73 -21.12 14.53
N VAL A 218 4.24 -19.99 15.02
CA VAL A 218 5.53 -19.42 14.61
C VAL A 218 6.50 -19.48 15.80
N PRO A 219 7.59 -20.28 15.72
CA PRO A 219 8.58 -20.35 16.78
C PRO A 219 9.25 -18.99 17.04
N ALA A 220 9.86 -18.85 18.22
CA ALA A 220 10.57 -17.63 18.60
C ALA A 220 11.76 -17.36 17.68
N GLY A 221 11.86 -16.16 17.11
CA GLY A 221 12.96 -15.78 16.21
C GLY A 221 12.94 -16.46 14.85
N GLU A 222 11.83 -17.11 14.46
CA GLU A 222 11.71 -17.88 13.22
C GLU A 222 10.62 -17.31 12.29
N THR A 223 10.63 -17.83 11.05
CA THR A 223 9.65 -17.51 10.01
C THR A 223 8.98 -18.81 9.57
N THR A 224 7.65 -18.83 9.60
CA THR A 224 6.84 -19.95 9.11
C THR A 224 6.05 -19.47 7.90
N CYS A 225 6.15 -20.18 6.77
CA CYS A 225 5.40 -19.87 5.56
C CYS A 225 4.26 -20.86 5.36
N PHE A 226 3.17 -20.42 4.73
CA PHE A 226 1.99 -21.22 4.47
C PHE A 226 1.38 -20.82 3.12
N ALA A 227 0.74 -21.78 2.46
CA ALA A 227 0.09 -21.60 1.17
C ALA A 227 -1.40 -21.28 1.34
N VAL A 228 -1.91 -20.46 0.43
CA VAL A 228 -3.31 -19.99 0.40
C VAL A 228 -3.83 -20.13 -1.03
N ASP A 229 -5.01 -20.73 -1.18
CA ASP A 229 -5.71 -20.80 -2.47
C ASP A 229 -6.05 -19.39 -2.97
N ALA A 230 -5.69 -19.13 -4.23
CA ALA A 230 -5.88 -17.88 -4.94
C ALA A 230 -6.31 -18.12 -6.42
N PRO A 231 -7.32 -18.99 -6.69
CA PRO A 231 -7.65 -19.42 -8.05
C PRO A 231 -8.23 -18.31 -8.93
N ASP A 232 -8.82 -17.28 -8.31
CA ASP A 232 -9.51 -16.18 -8.98
C ASP A 232 -8.67 -14.88 -9.04
N GLY A 233 -7.38 -14.96 -8.72
CA GLY A 233 -6.47 -13.81 -8.68
C GLY A 233 -5.92 -13.54 -7.28
N PRO A 234 -5.45 -12.31 -6.98
CA PRO A 234 -4.81 -12.02 -5.70
C PRO A 234 -5.74 -12.29 -4.52
N VAL A 235 -5.16 -12.69 -3.38
CA VAL A 235 -5.89 -13.03 -2.15
C VAL A 235 -5.35 -12.19 -0.98
N ALA A 236 -6.22 -11.77 -0.07
CA ALA A 236 -5.82 -11.13 1.17
C ALA A 236 -5.78 -12.13 2.33
N VAL A 237 -4.79 -12.00 3.21
CA VAL A 237 -4.66 -12.77 4.44
C VAL A 237 -4.73 -11.82 5.63
N GLN A 238 -5.67 -12.11 6.54
CA GLN A 238 -5.72 -11.49 7.85
C GLN A 238 -5.11 -12.42 8.89
N LEU A 239 -4.22 -11.88 9.72
CA LEU A 239 -3.54 -12.59 10.80
C LEU A 239 -4.01 -12.04 12.15
N PHE A 240 -4.41 -12.94 13.03
CA PHE A 240 -4.98 -12.67 14.33
C PHE A 240 -4.15 -13.32 15.44
N ARG A 241 -4.28 -12.75 16.64
CA ARG A 241 -3.80 -13.34 17.89
C ARG A 241 -4.84 -13.14 18.97
N GLU A 242 -5.28 -14.25 19.56
CA GLU A 242 -6.28 -14.23 20.63
C GLU A 242 -7.55 -13.46 20.21
N GLY A 243 -7.98 -13.65 18.96
CA GLY A 243 -9.12 -12.94 18.35
C GLY A 243 -8.88 -11.48 17.95
N ASN A 244 -7.69 -10.91 18.16
CA ASN A 244 -7.38 -9.54 17.74
C ASN A 244 -6.66 -9.54 16.39
N LEU A 245 -7.15 -8.76 15.43
CA LEU A 245 -6.48 -8.55 14.14
C LEU A 245 -5.12 -7.87 14.37
N LEU A 246 -4.05 -8.51 13.92
CA LEU A 246 -2.69 -7.98 13.98
C LEU A 246 -2.30 -7.26 12.69
N VAL A 247 -2.55 -7.91 11.54
CA VAL A 247 -2.12 -7.42 10.23
C VAL A 247 -2.97 -8.04 9.12
N GLU A 248 -3.14 -7.29 8.04
CA GLU A 248 -3.73 -7.75 6.78
C GLU A 248 -2.73 -7.51 5.64
N ARG A 249 -2.54 -8.49 4.76
CA ARG A 249 -1.69 -8.37 3.57
C ARG A 249 -2.33 -9.03 2.36
N THR A 250 -2.12 -8.44 1.20
CA THR A 250 -2.51 -9.04 -0.09
C THR A 250 -1.31 -9.78 -0.68
N SER A 251 -1.58 -10.80 -1.50
CA SER A 251 -0.55 -11.60 -2.16
C SER A 251 0.15 -10.84 -3.27
N ALA A 252 1.47 -10.67 -3.17
CA ALA A 252 2.30 -10.06 -4.20
C ALA A 252 2.10 -10.73 -5.58
N ALA A 253 1.58 -9.98 -6.55
CA ALA A 253 1.30 -10.48 -7.89
C ALA A 253 2.56 -10.84 -8.70
N ASP A 254 3.72 -10.29 -8.35
CA ASP A 254 4.87 -10.22 -9.27
C ASP A 254 6.04 -11.17 -8.92
N VAL A 255 5.95 -11.91 -7.82
CA VAL A 255 7.03 -12.80 -7.36
C VAL A 255 6.65 -14.25 -7.58
N ALA A 256 7.17 -14.88 -8.63
CA ALA A 256 6.92 -16.30 -8.90
C ALA A 256 7.60 -17.20 -7.85
N CYS A 257 6.91 -18.24 -7.37
CA CYS A 257 7.54 -19.21 -6.47
C CYS A 257 8.64 -20.02 -7.20
N PRO A 258 9.78 -20.30 -6.55
CA PRO A 258 10.89 -21.04 -7.17
C PRO A 258 10.57 -22.52 -7.44
N ARG A 259 9.51 -23.04 -6.81
CA ARG A 259 9.01 -24.41 -6.97
C ARG A 259 7.49 -24.36 -6.97
N SER A 260 6.87 -25.34 -7.63
CA SER A 260 5.42 -25.48 -7.62
C SER A 260 4.93 -25.71 -6.19
N VAL A 261 3.97 -24.89 -5.75
CA VAL A 261 3.37 -25.01 -4.42
C VAL A 261 1.94 -25.50 -4.59
N SER A 262 1.52 -26.44 -3.77
CA SER A 262 0.13 -26.88 -3.71
C SER A 262 -0.48 -26.37 -2.42
N ALA A 263 -1.60 -25.68 -2.51
CA ALA A 263 -2.41 -25.32 -1.35
C ALA A 263 -3.15 -26.57 -0.85
N ASP A 264 -2.44 -27.43 -0.12
CA ASP A 264 -3.11 -28.26 0.89
C ASP A 264 -3.26 -27.36 2.13
N SER A 265 -4.51 -27.03 2.48
CA SER A 265 -4.89 -26.01 3.45
C SER A 265 -4.04 -26.07 4.74
N GLY A 266 -3.33 -24.99 5.03
CA GLY A 266 -2.55 -24.85 6.26
C GLY A 266 -1.23 -25.63 6.31
N GLU A 267 -0.77 -26.23 5.20
CA GLU A 267 0.54 -26.87 5.19
C GLU A 267 1.67 -25.82 5.27
N VAL A 268 2.59 -26.04 6.22
CA VAL A 268 3.79 -25.23 6.38
C VAL A 268 4.72 -25.52 5.21
N VAL A 269 5.00 -24.51 4.40
CA VAL A 269 5.89 -24.60 3.24
C VAL A 269 7.29 -24.11 3.61
N GLU A 270 8.32 -24.72 3.04
CA GLU A 270 9.68 -24.20 3.17
C GLU A 270 9.74 -22.78 2.56
N PRO A 271 10.37 -21.80 3.24
CA PRO A 271 10.51 -20.46 2.70
C PRO A 271 11.25 -20.49 1.36
N PRO A 272 10.83 -19.71 0.36
CA PRO A 272 11.52 -19.69 -0.93
C PRO A 272 12.97 -19.22 -0.75
N GLU A 273 13.93 -19.79 -1.50
CA GLU A 273 15.37 -19.47 -1.37
C GLU A 273 15.70 -17.99 -1.64
N ALA A 274 14.80 -17.28 -2.32
CA ALA A 274 14.88 -15.84 -2.58
C ALA A 274 14.17 -14.97 -1.53
N PHE A 275 13.58 -15.56 -0.49
CA PHE A 275 13.00 -14.81 0.62
C PHE A 275 14.11 -14.05 1.35
N VAL A 276 14.18 -12.75 1.11
CA VAL A 276 15.06 -11.86 1.87
C VAL A 276 14.35 -11.52 3.16
N ASP A 277 14.65 -12.29 4.20
CA ASP A 277 14.41 -11.83 5.55
C ASP A 277 15.43 -10.71 5.83
N ASP A 278 14.95 -9.45 5.85
CA ASP A 278 15.76 -8.26 6.10
C ASP A 278 16.55 -8.31 7.42
N ARG A 279 16.31 -9.31 8.29
CA ARG A 279 17.17 -9.58 9.46
C ARG A 279 18.61 -9.94 9.09
N ARG A 280 18.89 -10.44 7.88
CA ARG A 280 20.22 -10.96 7.52
C ARG A 280 21.22 -9.94 6.95
N THR A 281 20.82 -8.70 6.69
CA THR A 281 21.71 -7.68 6.10
C THR A 281 22.47 -6.83 7.14
N GLY A 282 22.34 -7.17 8.43
CA GLY A 282 22.93 -6.44 9.56
C GLY A 282 24.17 -7.08 10.22
N GLU A 283 25.04 -7.77 9.48
CA GLU A 283 26.38 -8.19 9.96
C GLU A 283 27.52 -7.51 9.20
#